data_AF-W9T7R6-F1
#
_entry.id   AF-W9T7R6-F1
#
_cell.length_a   1.000
_cell.length_b   1.000
_cell.length_c   1.000
_cell.angle_alpha   90.00
_cell.angle_beta   90.00
_cell.angle_gamma   90.00
#
_symmetry.space_group_name_H-M   'P 1'
#
loop_
_entity.id
_entity.type
_entity.pdbx_description
1 polymer ?
#
loop_
_entity_poly.entity_id
_entity_poly.type
_entity_poly.pdbx_seq_one_letter_code
_entity_poly.pdbx_strand_id
1 'polypeptide(L)'
;MRFYCNDVNMAARLGVYRSVGEAVLARIDADETLEKRLNGRLLTFQDVGKHRDPVYAGIWFFRIMVLEGLHQRVADHLWLHYMPHFASRLVDRAREVRPEDESHEFPTPLCYLLYEVVSATAVWIRDADALTKSGEVVHADQMEGNHVYISFEAAEAIGRVIQPVLISSRLARRFKEMLLGVALSTLRDLENRKHLASLAAVMRRHLIEPYGYRERNNYLHILKECFDSQDHVLRAHLGRFKADLDAALEAAF
;
A
#
# COMPACT_ATOMS: atom_id res chain seq x y z
N MET A 1 18.88 11.94 6.01
CA MET A 1 18.12 10.87 6.69
C MET A 1 18.46 10.76 8.17
N ARG A 2 19.71 10.45 8.57
CA ARG A 2 20.06 10.24 10.00
C ARG A 2 19.57 11.33 10.96
N PHE A 3 19.65 12.61 10.59
CA PHE A 3 19.17 13.72 11.42
C PHE A 3 17.64 13.67 11.71
N TYR A 4 16.83 13.28 10.73
CA TYR A 4 15.37 13.24 10.86
C TYR A 4 14.83 11.91 11.40
N CYS A 5 15.57 10.82 11.17
CA CYS A 5 15.11 9.47 11.49
C CYS A 5 15.64 8.93 12.82
N ASN A 6 16.70 9.52 13.39
CA ASN A 6 17.23 9.09 14.70
C ASN A 6 16.27 9.39 15.86
N ASP A 7 15.43 10.41 15.70
CA ASP A 7 14.24 10.67 16.52
C ASP A 7 13.16 11.16 15.57
N VAL A 8 12.23 10.29 15.21
CA VAL A 8 11.17 10.65 14.24
C VAL A 8 10.19 11.70 14.76
N ASN A 9 10.11 11.93 16.08
CA ASN A 9 9.33 13.06 16.62
C ASN A 9 9.93 14.40 16.20
N MET A 10 11.24 14.46 15.93
CA MET A 10 11.87 15.64 15.35
C MET A 10 11.33 15.93 13.95
N ALA A 11 11.20 14.89 13.10
CA ALA A 11 10.65 15.03 11.76
C ALA A 11 9.17 15.48 11.80
N ALA A 12 8.40 14.94 12.75
CA ALA A 12 7.03 15.33 13.02
C ALA A 12 6.93 16.82 13.41
N ARG A 13 7.71 17.23 14.41
CA ARG A 13 7.75 18.59 14.95
C ARG A 13 8.16 19.62 13.91
N LEU A 14 9.11 19.27 13.05
CA LEU A 14 9.59 20.15 11.97
C LEU A 14 8.66 20.12 10.73
N GLY A 15 7.65 19.26 10.69
CA GLY A 15 6.70 19.16 9.59
C GLY A 15 7.32 18.71 8.26
N VAL A 16 8.51 18.09 8.30
CA VAL A 16 9.28 17.75 7.09
C VAL A 16 8.51 16.77 6.20
N TYR A 17 7.80 15.82 6.82
CA TYR A 17 6.95 14.87 6.10
C TYR A 17 5.91 15.58 5.24
N ARG A 18 5.28 16.64 5.76
CA ARG A 18 4.29 17.42 5.03
C ARG A 18 4.94 18.14 3.85
N SER A 19 6.06 18.83 4.07
CA SER A 19 6.76 19.53 2.99
C SER A 19 7.21 18.58 1.87
N VAL A 20 7.74 17.40 2.22
CA VAL A 20 8.13 16.38 1.24
C VAL A 20 6.91 15.79 0.55
N GLY A 21 5.86 15.44 1.30
CA GLY A 21 4.63 14.85 0.77
C GLY A 21 3.94 15.78 -0.24
N GLU A 22 3.73 17.05 0.12
CA GLU A 22 3.16 18.05 -0.77
C GLU A 22 4.04 18.29 -2.00
N ALA A 23 5.37 18.31 -1.85
CA ALA A 23 6.28 18.46 -2.98
C ALA A 23 6.20 17.27 -3.95
N VAL A 24 6.05 16.04 -3.44
CA VAL A 24 5.87 14.84 -4.27
C VAL A 24 4.53 14.90 -5.01
N LEU A 25 3.43 15.24 -4.32
CA LEU A 25 2.12 15.40 -4.94
C LEU A 25 2.14 16.47 -6.04
N ALA A 26 2.71 17.64 -5.74
CA ALA A 26 2.84 18.72 -6.72
C ALA A 26 3.64 18.30 -7.97
N ARG A 27 4.66 17.44 -7.81
CA ARG A 27 5.40 16.90 -8.96
C ARG A 27 4.56 15.92 -9.77
N ILE A 28 3.81 15.03 -9.13
CA ILE A 28 2.91 14.11 -9.84
C ILE A 28 1.83 14.88 -10.63
N ASP A 29 1.29 15.94 -10.02
CA ASP A 29 0.16 16.68 -10.59
C ASP A 29 0.58 17.63 -11.72
N ALA A 30 1.66 18.40 -11.56
CA ALA A 30 1.95 19.55 -12.42
C ALA A 30 3.10 19.36 -13.43
N ASP A 31 3.92 18.30 -13.33
CA ASP A 31 5.11 18.12 -14.17
C ASP A 31 4.81 17.23 -15.39
N GLU A 32 4.46 17.84 -16.52
CA GLU A 32 4.21 17.13 -17.78
C GLU A 32 5.43 16.37 -18.31
N THR A 33 6.64 16.85 -18.00
CA THR A 33 7.88 16.17 -18.42
C THR A 33 8.07 14.89 -17.61
N LEU A 34 7.82 14.97 -16.30
CA LEU A 34 7.79 13.81 -15.43
C LEU A 34 6.71 12.83 -15.87
N GLU A 35 5.48 13.29 -16.13
CA GLU A 35 4.39 12.44 -16.61
C GLU A 35 4.77 11.65 -17.87
N LYS A 36 5.31 12.33 -18.89
CA LYS A 36 5.76 11.69 -20.13
C LYS A 36 6.85 10.65 -19.87
N ARG A 37 7.80 10.96 -18.98
CA ARG A 37 8.85 10.02 -18.57
C ARG A 37 8.28 8.82 -17.84
N LEU A 38 7.37 9.04 -16.89
CA LEU A 38 6.78 8.01 -16.06
C LEU A 38 5.86 7.06 -16.82
N ASN A 39 5.22 7.53 -17.90
CA ASN A 39 4.40 6.73 -18.80
C ASN A 39 5.15 6.14 -20.00
N GLY A 40 6.46 6.41 -20.10
CA GLY A 40 7.34 5.85 -21.11
C GLY A 40 7.67 4.36 -20.87
N ARG A 41 8.60 3.84 -21.67
CA ARG A 41 9.12 2.48 -21.50
C ARG A 41 9.91 2.37 -20.19
N LEU A 42 9.80 1.24 -19.50
CA LEU A 42 10.52 0.98 -18.25
C LEU A 42 12.04 1.06 -18.41
N LEU A 43 12.60 0.40 -19.45
CA LEU A 43 14.04 0.37 -19.74
C LEU A 43 14.88 0.15 -18.47
N THR A 44 15.90 0.98 -18.22
CA THR A 44 16.79 0.91 -17.06
C THR A 44 16.27 1.70 -15.86
N PHE A 45 14.98 2.04 -15.81
CA PHE A 45 14.42 2.82 -14.71
C PHE A 45 14.57 2.09 -13.37
N GLN A 46 14.30 0.78 -13.34
CA GLN A 46 14.40 0.00 -12.11
C GLN A 46 15.81 -0.10 -11.55
N ASP A 47 16.83 -0.07 -12.40
CA ASP A 47 18.22 -0.25 -11.97
C ASP A 47 18.91 1.08 -11.68
N VAL A 48 18.62 2.10 -12.50
CA VAL A 48 19.36 3.38 -12.47
C VAL A 48 18.43 4.58 -12.39
N GLY A 49 17.37 4.60 -13.20
CA GLY A 49 16.51 5.79 -13.35
C GLY A 49 15.81 6.20 -12.05
N LYS A 50 15.37 5.23 -11.24
CA LYS A 50 14.66 5.47 -9.97
C LYS A 50 15.46 6.32 -8.98
N HIS A 51 16.79 6.19 -8.97
CA HIS A 51 17.65 6.95 -8.07
C HIS A 51 17.71 8.44 -8.39
N ARG A 52 17.21 8.87 -9.55
CA ARG A 52 17.07 10.27 -9.96
C ARG A 52 15.62 10.72 -10.01
N ASP A 53 14.68 9.86 -9.64
CA ASP A 53 13.26 10.16 -9.69
C ASP A 53 12.77 10.75 -8.36
N PRO A 54 12.17 11.96 -8.38
CA PRO A 54 11.74 12.63 -7.15
C PRO A 54 10.57 11.92 -6.47
N VAL A 55 9.71 11.22 -7.21
CA VAL A 55 8.58 10.48 -6.63
C VAL A 55 9.09 9.22 -5.96
N TYR A 56 10.01 8.48 -6.59
CA TYR A 56 10.70 7.35 -5.97
C TYR A 56 11.41 7.76 -4.67
N ALA A 57 12.17 8.86 -4.71
CA ALA A 57 12.86 9.38 -3.53
C ALA A 57 11.86 9.76 -2.42
N GLY A 58 10.71 10.34 -2.78
CA GLY A 58 9.61 10.62 -1.85
C GLY A 58 9.04 9.35 -1.21
N ILE A 59 8.68 8.35 -2.01
CA ILE A 59 8.17 7.05 -1.52
C ILE A 59 9.18 6.43 -0.54
N TRP A 60 10.47 6.43 -0.89
CA TRP A 60 11.52 5.88 -0.03
C TRP A 60 11.77 6.69 1.23
N PHE A 61 11.62 8.02 1.18
CA PHE A 61 11.66 8.86 2.37
C PHE A 61 10.59 8.44 3.37
N PHE A 62 9.33 8.31 2.93
CA PHE A 62 8.25 7.85 3.80
C PHE A 62 8.43 6.40 4.23
N ARG A 63 8.88 5.51 3.34
CA ARG A 63 9.19 4.11 3.66
C ARG A 63 10.11 4.01 4.87
N ILE A 64 11.23 4.73 4.83
CA ILE A 64 12.23 4.72 5.91
C ILE A 64 11.67 5.40 7.16
N MET A 65 11.09 6.59 7.02
CA MET A 65 10.62 7.36 8.18
C MET A 65 9.52 6.62 8.97
N VAL A 66 8.57 5.98 8.29
CA VAL A 66 7.49 5.21 8.94
C VAL A 66 8.04 3.93 9.58
N LEU A 67 9.01 3.26 8.94
CA LEU A 67 9.69 2.11 9.56
C LEU A 67 10.43 2.51 10.84
N GLU A 68 11.15 3.63 10.80
CA GLU A 68 11.86 4.15 11.97
C GLU A 68 10.89 4.53 13.10
N GLY A 69 9.77 5.16 12.77
CA GLY A 69 8.71 5.45 13.75
C GLY A 69 8.10 4.20 14.36
N LEU A 70 7.90 3.15 13.56
CA LEU A 70 7.41 1.86 14.02
C LEU A 70 8.40 1.22 15.00
N HIS A 71 9.71 1.22 14.69
CA HIS A 71 10.74 0.68 15.58
C HIS A 71 10.94 1.50 16.86
N GLN A 72 10.72 2.82 16.77
CA GLN A 72 10.76 3.74 17.91
C GLN A 72 9.46 3.75 18.73
N ARG A 73 8.44 2.96 18.35
CA ARG A 73 7.15 2.88 19.05
C ARG A 73 6.47 4.25 19.19
N VAL A 74 6.48 5.02 18.10
CA VAL A 74 5.77 6.29 18.04
C VAL A 74 4.33 6.03 17.63
N ALA A 75 3.39 6.69 18.31
CA ALA A 75 1.95 6.62 17.98
C ALA A 75 1.56 7.59 16.85
N ASP A 76 2.36 8.62 16.58
CA ASP A 76 2.16 9.47 15.39
C ASP A 76 2.40 8.65 14.12
N HIS A 77 1.39 8.68 13.25
CA HIS A 77 1.22 7.84 12.08
C HIS A 77 0.75 8.68 10.88
N LEU A 78 0.52 9.99 11.06
CA LEU A 78 -0.11 10.83 10.04
C LEU A 78 0.66 10.81 8.70
N TRP A 79 1.95 10.50 8.76
CA TRP A 79 2.84 10.52 7.61
C TRP A 79 2.55 9.39 6.63
N LEU A 80 2.09 8.23 7.10
CA LEU A 80 1.83 7.08 6.22
C LEU A 80 0.59 7.29 5.33
N HIS A 81 -0.31 8.20 5.71
CA HIS A 81 -1.50 8.54 4.92
C HIS A 81 -1.16 9.26 3.60
N TYR A 82 0.09 9.68 3.38
CA TYR A 82 0.54 10.11 2.04
C TYR A 82 0.56 8.95 1.02
N MET A 83 0.71 7.69 1.43
CA MET A 83 0.74 6.55 0.49
C MET A 83 -0.56 6.39 -0.31
N PRO A 84 -1.75 6.40 0.32
CA PRO A 84 -3.02 6.48 -0.42
C PRO A 84 -3.09 7.63 -1.42
N HIS A 85 -2.62 8.83 -1.05
CA HIS A 85 -2.63 9.99 -1.93
C HIS A 85 -1.66 9.81 -3.11
N PHE A 86 -0.44 9.31 -2.89
CA PHE A 86 0.49 8.99 -3.96
C PHE A 86 -0.08 7.94 -4.92
N ALA A 87 -0.69 6.88 -4.39
CA ALA A 87 -1.33 5.84 -5.20
C ALA A 87 -2.42 6.43 -6.09
N SER A 88 -3.35 7.19 -5.51
CA SER A 88 -4.44 7.82 -6.25
C SER A 88 -3.92 8.75 -7.35
N ARG A 89 -2.97 9.65 -7.02
CA ARG A 89 -2.41 10.58 -8.01
C ARG A 89 -1.64 9.87 -9.12
N LEU A 90 -0.84 8.86 -8.80
CA LEU A 90 -0.15 8.08 -9.82
C LEU A 90 -1.14 7.37 -10.74
N VAL A 91 -2.20 6.77 -10.20
CA VAL A 91 -3.26 6.14 -11.00
C VAL A 91 -3.93 7.16 -11.95
N ASP A 92 -4.26 8.36 -11.45
CA ASP A 92 -4.89 9.42 -12.25
C ASP A 92 -4.01 9.89 -13.42
N ARG A 93 -2.69 9.76 -13.29
CA ARG A 93 -1.68 10.15 -14.28
C ARG A 93 -1.17 8.99 -15.14
N ALA A 94 -1.68 7.77 -14.93
CA ALA A 94 -1.38 6.64 -15.80
C ALA A 94 -1.92 6.91 -17.21
N ARG A 95 -1.14 6.54 -18.24
CA ARG A 95 -1.59 6.50 -19.63
C ARG A 95 -2.58 5.35 -19.88
N GLU A 96 -3.25 5.38 -21.02
CA GLU A 96 -4.05 4.24 -21.47
C GLU A 96 -3.23 2.96 -21.60
N VAL A 97 -3.88 1.83 -21.30
CA VAL A 97 -3.30 0.49 -21.41
C VAL A 97 -3.06 0.15 -22.88
N ARG A 98 -1.92 -0.47 -23.15
CA ARG A 98 -1.55 -1.00 -24.46
C ARG A 98 -1.47 -2.52 -24.42
N PRO A 99 -1.67 -3.22 -25.54
CA PRO A 99 -1.64 -4.69 -25.57
C PRO A 99 -0.36 -5.30 -24.99
N GLU A 100 0.79 -4.68 -25.20
CA GLU A 100 2.07 -5.15 -24.65
C GLU A 100 2.16 -5.08 -23.13
N ASP A 101 1.37 -4.23 -22.47
CA ASP A 101 1.43 -4.01 -21.02
C ASP A 101 1.05 -5.28 -20.24
N GLU A 102 0.20 -6.15 -20.79
CA GLU A 102 -0.20 -7.42 -20.16
C GLU A 102 0.96 -8.45 -20.10
N SER A 103 2.02 -8.24 -20.90
CA SER A 103 3.16 -9.15 -20.97
C SER A 103 4.29 -8.78 -19.99
N HIS A 104 4.31 -7.54 -19.51
CA HIS A 104 5.36 -7.00 -18.64
C HIS A 104 4.96 -7.07 -17.16
N GLU A 105 5.95 -7.30 -16.28
CA GLU A 105 5.76 -7.18 -14.83
C GLU A 105 5.46 -5.73 -14.44
N PHE A 106 6.24 -4.78 -14.97
CA PHE A 106 6.01 -3.35 -14.85
C PHE A 106 5.97 -2.69 -16.23
N PRO A 107 4.78 -2.32 -16.74
CA PRO A 107 4.67 -1.74 -18.07
C PRO A 107 5.36 -0.38 -18.24
N THR A 108 5.42 0.41 -17.16
CA THR A 108 5.99 1.76 -17.15
C THR A 108 6.71 2.04 -15.83
N PRO A 109 7.59 3.05 -15.78
CA PRO A 109 8.12 3.56 -14.52
C PRO A 109 7.04 3.92 -13.49
N LEU A 110 5.90 4.47 -13.93
CA LEU A 110 4.75 4.77 -13.06
C LEU A 110 4.22 3.51 -12.38
N CYS A 111 4.05 2.42 -13.12
CA CYS A 111 3.63 1.13 -12.55
C CYS A 111 4.65 0.63 -11.53
N TYR A 112 5.95 0.80 -11.78
CA TYR A 112 6.96 0.46 -10.78
C TYR A 112 6.85 1.33 -9.51
N LEU A 113 6.54 2.64 -9.63
CA LEU A 113 6.30 3.50 -8.46
C LEU A 113 5.06 3.08 -7.67
N LEU A 114 3.96 2.68 -8.34
CA LEU A 114 2.78 2.13 -7.68
C LEU A 114 3.11 0.86 -6.88
N TYR A 115 3.95 -0.01 -7.45
CA TYR A 115 4.47 -1.17 -6.74
C TYR A 115 5.26 -0.78 -5.50
N GLU A 116 6.14 0.22 -5.58
CA GLU A 116 6.90 0.69 -4.42
C GLU A 116 5.99 1.25 -3.31
N VAL A 117 4.88 1.92 -3.65
CA VAL A 117 3.87 2.38 -2.69
C VAL A 117 3.19 1.19 -1.98
N VAL A 118 2.72 0.20 -2.73
CA VAL A 118 2.09 -1.02 -2.17
C VAL A 118 3.10 -1.79 -1.32
N SER A 119 4.32 -1.96 -1.82
CA SER A 119 5.40 -2.69 -1.14
C SER A 119 5.85 -2.01 0.15
N ALA A 120 5.97 -0.68 0.17
CA ALA A 120 6.26 0.06 1.40
C ALA A 120 5.17 -0.15 2.46
N THR A 121 3.90 -0.02 2.05
CA THR A 121 2.76 -0.21 2.95
C THR A 121 2.71 -1.63 3.50
N ALA A 122 2.89 -2.64 2.64
CA ALA A 122 2.94 -4.05 3.03
C ALA A 122 4.10 -4.38 3.99
N VAL A 123 5.24 -3.70 3.83
CA VAL A 123 6.39 -3.88 4.71
C VAL A 123 6.10 -3.36 6.12
N TRP A 124 5.49 -2.18 6.26
CA TRP A 124 5.10 -1.64 7.57
C TRP A 124 4.13 -2.56 8.33
N ILE A 125 3.24 -3.23 7.60
CA ILE A 125 2.31 -4.22 8.17
C ILE A 125 3.07 -5.45 8.67
N ARG A 126 3.94 -6.04 7.82
CA ARG A 126 4.66 -7.28 8.16
C ARG A 126 5.65 -7.10 9.31
N ASP A 127 6.22 -5.91 9.44
CA ASP A 127 7.25 -5.64 10.44
C ASP A 127 6.72 -5.71 11.89
N ALA A 128 5.39 -5.66 12.08
CA ALA A 128 4.74 -5.99 13.34
C ALA A 128 5.19 -7.34 13.91
N ASP A 129 5.42 -8.32 13.04
CA ASP A 129 5.83 -9.66 13.45
C ASP A 129 7.22 -9.69 14.09
N ALA A 130 8.18 -8.95 13.54
CA ALA A 130 9.51 -8.84 14.11
C ALA A 130 9.50 -8.09 15.46
N LEU A 131 8.49 -7.25 15.65
CA LEU A 131 8.34 -6.35 16.79
C LEU A 131 7.45 -6.90 17.90
N THR A 132 6.88 -8.10 17.74
CA THR A 132 5.94 -8.71 18.68
C THR A 132 6.36 -10.14 18.99
N LYS A 133 6.32 -10.54 20.26
CA LYS A 133 6.72 -11.89 20.66
C LYS A 133 5.56 -12.86 20.59
N SER A 134 5.88 -14.14 20.41
CA SER A 134 4.89 -15.21 20.54
C SER A 134 4.27 -15.18 21.95
N GLY A 135 2.95 -14.98 22.02
CA GLY A 135 2.20 -14.85 23.28
C GLY A 135 1.78 -13.41 23.64
N GLU A 136 2.37 -12.40 23.00
CA GLU A 136 1.91 -11.01 23.12
C GLU A 136 0.78 -10.77 22.12
N VAL A 137 -0.43 -10.45 22.59
CA VAL A 137 -1.55 -10.11 21.71
C VAL A 137 -1.47 -8.63 21.37
N VAL A 138 -1.48 -8.29 20.08
CA VAL A 138 -1.52 -6.90 19.64
C VAL A 138 -2.95 -6.38 19.56
N HIS A 139 -3.15 -5.15 20.00
CA HIS A 139 -4.44 -4.46 19.98
C HIS A 139 -4.34 -3.17 19.17
N ALA A 140 -5.40 -2.86 18.41
CA ALA A 140 -5.42 -1.72 17.49
C ALA A 140 -5.41 -0.37 18.23
N ASP A 141 -6.01 -0.32 19.42
CA ASP A 141 -6.14 0.85 20.29
C ASP A 141 -4.96 1.00 21.28
N GLN A 142 -4.00 0.07 21.26
CA GLN A 142 -2.85 0.15 22.15
C GLN A 142 -1.84 1.19 21.65
N MET A 143 -1.63 2.23 22.47
CA MET A 143 -0.67 3.31 22.19
C MET A 143 0.54 3.32 23.14
N GLU A 144 0.55 2.47 24.16
CA GLU A 144 1.62 2.41 25.17
C GLU A 144 2.36 1.06 25.14
N GLY A 145 3.62 1.07 25.57
CA GLY A 145 4.45 -0.13 25.69
C GLY A 145 4.87 -0.70 24.33
N ASN A 146 4.81 -2.03 24.18
CA ASN A 146 5.24 -2.74 22.96
C ASN A 146 4.18 -2.74 21.85
N HIS A 147 3.57 -1.58 21.58
CA HIS A 147 2.53 -1.46 20.56
C HIS A 147 3.07 -1.47 19.13
N VAL A 148 2.24 -1.84 18.16
CA VAL A 148 2.53 -1.83 16.72
C VAL A 148 1.49 -0.98 15.98
N TYR A 149 1.15 0.17 16.58
CA TYR A 149 0.06 1.03 16.12
C TYR A 149 0.21 1.45 14.64
N ILE A 150 1.42 1.82 14.21
CA ILE A 150 1.72 2.13 12.80
C ILE A 150 1.39 0.97 11.86
N SER A 151 1.56 -0.29 12.28
CA SER A 151 1.20 -1.44 11.44
C SER A 151 -0.32 -1.59 11.28
N PHE A 152 -1.11 -1.25 12.31
CA PHE A 152 -2.57 -1.19 12.19
C PHE A 152 -3.02 -0.08 11.24
N GLU A 153 -2.42 1.10 11.35
CA GLU A 153 -2.69 2.21 10.43
C GLU A 153 -2.28 1.90 8.99
N ALA A 154 -1.17 1.19 8.80
CA ALA A 154 -0.76 0.70 7.49
C ALA A 154 -1.73 -0.37 6.94
N ALA A 155 -2.28 -1.21 7.81
CA ALA A 155 -3.31 -2.20 7.44
C ALA A 155 -4.63 -1.57 7.01
N GLU A 156 -4.99 -0.41 7.55
CA GLU A 156 -6.08 0.42 7.02
C GLU A 156 -5.69 1.06 5.68
N ALA A 157 -4.52 1.69 5.62
CA ALA A 157 -4.06 2.43 4.45
C ALA A 157 -3.90 1.56 3.20
N ILE A 158 -3.51 0.29 3.33
CA ILE A 158 -3.33 -0.59 2.17
C ILE A 158 -4.63 -0.81 1.38
N GLY A 159 -5.78 -0.82 2.04
CA GLY A 159 -7.08 -0.84 1.37
C GLY A 159 -7.27 0.37 0.47
N ARG A 160 -6.95 1.56 0.99
CA ARG A 160 -7.05 2.84 0.26
C ARG A 160 -6.00 2.98 -0.86
N VAL A 161 -4.87 2.30 -0.73
CA VAL A 161 -3.86 2.21 -1.80
C VAL A 161 -4.31 1.27 -2.92
N ILE A 162 -4.88 0.11 -2.58
CA ILE A 162 -5.27 -0.92 -3.55
C ILE A 162 -6.55 -0.54 -4.31
N GLN A 163 -7.51 0.13 -3.68
CA GLN A 163 -8.77 0.49 -4.33
C GLN A 163 -8.61 1.27 -5.65
N PRO A 164 -7.92 2.43 -5.70
CA PRO A 164 -7.76 3.18 -6.94
C PRO A 164 -7.04 2.38 -8.02
N VAL A 165 -6.09 1.51 -7.63
CA VAL A 165 -5.39 0.61 -8.55
C VAL A 165 -6.37 -0.36 -9.22
N LEU A 166 -7.22 -1.03 -8.45
CA LEU A 166 -8.13 -2.04 -8.98
C LEU A 166 -9.21 -1.43 -9.89
N ILE A 167 -9.80 -0.31 -9.49
CA ILE A 167 -10.91 0.31 -10.25
C ILE A 167 -10.44 1.04 -11.51
N SER A 168 -9.15 1.34 -11.65
CA SER A 168 -8.64 2.10 -12.79
C SER A 168 -8.68 1.33 -14.09
N SER A 169 -9.29 1.88 -15.14
CA SER A 169 -9.22 1.33 -16.50
C SER A 169 -7.86 1.56 -17.18
N ARG A 170 -6.96 2.33 -16.55
CA ARG A 170 -5.65 2.72 -17.10
C ARG A 170 -4.50 1.81 -16.67
N LEU A 171 -4.80 0.76 -15.90
CA LEU A 171 -3.83 -0.24 -15.48
C LEU A 171 -4.19 -1.60 -16.07
N ALA A 172 -3.18 -2.28 -16.62
CA ALA A 172 -3.30 -3.64 -17.15
C ALA A 172 -3.81 -4.61 -16.07
N ARG A 173 -4.61 -5.60 -16.47
CA ARG A 173 -5.22 -6.56 -15.55
C ARG A 173 -4.17 -7.31 -14.77
N ARG A 174 -3.14 -7.85 -15.45
CA ARG A 174 -2.06 -8.59 -14.80
C ARG A 174 -1.30 -7.75 -13.76
N PHE A 175 -1.13 -6.46 -14.01
CA PHE A 175 -0.48 -5.55 -13.06
C PHE A 175 -1.33 -5.35 -11.80
N LYS A 176 -2.65 -5.19 -11.94
CA LYS A 176 -3.59 -5.14 -10.81
C LYS A 176 -3.55 -6.41 -9.97
N GLU A 177 -3.59 -7.57 -10.65
CA GLU A 177 -3.52 -8.89 -10.01
C GLU A 177 -2.22 -9.05 -9.22
N MET A 178 -1.09 -8.59 -9.75
CA MET A 178 0.20 -8.59 -9.06
C MET A 178 0.19 -7.70 -7.81
N LEU A 179 -0.30 -6.46 -7.91
CA LEU A 179 -0.34 -5.54 -6.76
C LEU A 179 -1.29 -6.05 -5.66
N LEU A 180 -2.45 -6.59 -6.03
CA LEU A 180 -3.34 -7.27 -5.09
C LEU A 180 -2.66 -8.49 -4.46
N GLY A 181 -1.91 -9.26 -5.25
CA GLY A 181 -1.15 -10.41 -4.77
C GLY A 181 -0.15 -10.08 -3.65
N VAL A 182 0.47 -8.89 -3.69
CA VAL A 182 1.34 -8.39 -2.60
C VAL A 182 0.55 -8.16 -1.31
N ALA A 183 -0.61 -7.51 -1.40
CA ALA A 183 -1.49 -7.29 -0.24
C ALA A 183 -2.04 -8.61 0.31
N LEU A 184 -2.53 -9.50 -0.54
CA LEU A 184 -3.07 -10.80 -0.14
C LEU A 184 -2.01 -11.72 0.47
N SER A 185 -0.79 -11.72 -0.07
CA SER A 185 0.33 -12.47 0.53
C SER A 185 0.67 -11.92 1.92
N THR A 186 0.61 -10.60 2.10
CA THR A 186 0.79 -9.97 3.41
C THR A 186 -0.29 -10.39 4.39
N LEU A 187 -1.57 -10.37 3.98
CA LEU A 187 -2.67 -10.85 4.80
C LEU A 187 -2.50 -12.33 5.19
N ARG A 188 -2.13 -13.19 4.24
CA ARG A 188 -1.84 -14.61 4.50
C ARG A 188 -0.76 -14.78 5.57
N ASP A 189 0.33 -14.02 5.47
CA ASP A 189 1.44 -14.09 6.42
C ASP A 189 0.98 -13.71 7.84
N LEU A 190 0.06 -12.75 7.97
CA LEU A 190 -0.56 -12.39 9.25
C LEU A 190 -1.53 -13.47 9.77
N GLU A 191 -2.40 -14.01 8.91
CA GLU A 191 -3.39 -15.02 9.31
C GLU A 191 -2.75 -16.32 9.79
N ASN A 192 -1.53 -16.62 9.33
CA ASN A 192 -0.73 -17.75 9.80
C ASN A 192 -0.16 -17.56 11.22
N ARG A 193 -0.29 -16.37 11.82
CA ARG A 193 0.28 -16.05 13.14
C ARG A 193 -0.80 -15.62 14.12
N LYS A 194 -1.03 -16.46 15.14
CA LYS A 194 -2.09 -16.24 16.14
C LYS A 194 -1.98 -14.91 16.86
N HIS A 195 -0.77 -14.45 17.19
CA HIS A 195 -0.55 -13.19 17.89
C HIS A 195 -0.85 -11.95 17.04
N LEU A 196 -0.91 -12.09 15.71
CA LEU A 196 -1.23 -11.01 14.76
C LEU A 196 -2.68 -11.07 14.27
N ALA A 197 -3.54 -11.91 14.87
CA ALA A 197 -4.91 -12.13 14.39
C ALA A 197 -5.75 -10.83 14.35
N SER A 198 -5.54 -9.92 15.30
CA SER A 198 -6.23 -8.62 15.33
C SER A 198 -5.79 -7.73 14.16
N LEU A 199 -4.48 -7.66 13.90
CA LEU A 199 -3.92 -6.93 12.75
C LEU A 199 -4.42 -7.51 11.41
N ALA A 200 -4.45 -8.84 11.30
CA ALA A 200 -5.02 -9.52 10.12
C ALA A 200 -6.49 -9.16 9.91
N ALA A 201 -7.29 -9.09 10.97
CA ALA A 201 -8.69 -8.72 10.89
C ALA A 201 -8.90 -7.27 10.42
N VAL A 202 -8.08 -6.33 10.91
CA VAL A 202 -8.10 -4.93 10.44
C VAL A 202 -7.75 -4.85 8.96
N MET A 203 -6.65 -5.47 8.54
CA MET A 203 -6.25 -5.50 7.13
C MET A 203 -7.34 -6.10 6.24
N ARG A 204 -7.92 -7.23 6.66
CA ARG A 204 -8.99 -7.93 5.93
C ARG A 204 -10.20 -7.03 5.72
N ARG A 205 -10.65 -6.36 6.79
CA ARG A 205 -11.77 -5.41 6.76
C ARG A 205 -11.51 -4.28 5.76
N HIS A 206 -10.34 -3.63 5.83
CA HIS A 206 -10.05 -2.46 5.00
C HIS A 206 -9.72 -2.80 3.54
N LEU A 207 -9.30 -4.03 3.24
CA LEU A 207 -9.26 -4.51 1.85
C LEU A 207 -10.66 -4.69 1.26
N ILE A 208 -11.69 -4.99 2.05
CA ILE A 208 -13.07 -5.13 1.57
C ILE A 208 -13.79 -3.78 1.58
N GLU A 209 -13.55 -2.96 2.61
CA GLU A 209 -14.20 -1.66 2.81
C GLU A 209 -13.17 -0.56 3.13
N PRO A 210 -12.45 -0.01 2.13
CA PRO A 210 -11.33 0.91 2.34
C PRO A 210 -11.67 2.24 3.02
N TYR A 211 -12.87 2.77 2.82
CA TYR A 211 -13.30 4.08 3.33
C TYR A 211 -14.39 4.00 4.41
N GLY A 212 -14.81 2.80 4.83
CA GLY A 212 -15.89 2.62 5.82
C GLY A 212 -17.29 3.06 5.36
N TYR A 213 -17.40 3.64 4.17
CA TYR A 213 -18.65 3.96 3.49
C TYR A 213 -18.70 3.20 2.16
N ARG A 214 -19.80 2.49 1.93
CA ARG A 214 -20.07 1.85 0.63
C ARG A 214 -20.40 2.92 -0.40
N GLU A 215 -19.38 3.43 -1.08
CA GLU A 215 -19.61 4.02 -2.39
C GLU A 215 -20.23 2.95 -3.29
N ARG A 216 -21.32 3.29 -3.99
CA ARG A 216 -21.91 2.45 -5.04
C ARG A 216 -20.97 2.43 -6.25
N ASN A 217 -19.86 1.72 -6.11
CA ASN A 217 -18.91 1.46 -7.18
C ASN A 217 -18.75 -0.06 -7.35
N ASN A 218 -18.15 -0.48 -8.46
CA ASN A 218 -17.95 -1.89 -8.77
C ASN A 218 -16.73 -2.49 -8.06
N TYR A 219 -16.23 -1.87 -6.99
CA TYR A 219 -14.99 -2.28 -6.34
C TYR A 219 -15.03 -3.72 -5.85
N LEU A 220 -16.08 -4.12 -5.13
CA LEU A 220 -16.18 -5.49 -4.59
C LEU A 220 -16.20 -6.54 -5.70
N HIS A 221 -16.86 -6.26 -6.83
CA HIS A 221 -16.86 -7.15 -7.99
C HIS A 221 -15.46 -7.27 -8.60
N ILE A 222 -14.79 -6.13 -8.82
CA ILE A 222 -13.41 -6.12 -9.37
C ILE A 222 -12.44 -6.80 -8.40
N LEU A 223 -12.58 -6.58 -7.10
CA LEU A 223 -11.78 -7.23 -6.07
C LEU A 223 -11.99 -8.74 -6.11
N LYS A 224 -13.24 -9.21 -6.26
CA LYS A 224 -13.56 -10.62 -6.37
C LYS A 224 -12.97 -11.25 -7.63
N GLU A 225 -13.10 -10.60 -8.78
CA GLU A 225 -12.51 -11.05 -10.04
C GLU A 225 -10.97 -11.16 -9.93
N CYS A 226 -10.32 -10.13 -9.39
CA CYS A 226 -8.87 -10.12 -9.20
C CYS A 226 -8.42 -11.12 -8.12
N PHE A 227 -9.24 -11.39 -7.11
CA PHE A 227 -8.98 -12.41 -6.10
C PHE A 227 -9.08 -13.81 -6.70
N ASP A 228 -10.12 -14.08 -7.50
CA ASP A 228 -10.35 -15.40 -8.10
C ASP A 228 -9.29 -15.78 -9.14
N SER A 229 -8.65 -14.78 -9.77
CA SER A 229 -7.52 -15.01 -10.68
C SER A 229 -6.19 -15.24 -9.97
N GLN A 230 -6.10 -15.05 -8.65
CA GLN A 230 -4.90 -15.38 -7.88
C GLN A 230 -4.62 -16.89 -7.88
N ASP A 231 -3.36 -17.22 -7.65
CA ASP A 231 -2.94 -18.61 -7.51
C ASP A 231 -3.79 -19.37 -6.48
N HIS A 232 -4.17 -20.59 -6.84
CA HIS A 232 -5.03 -21.44 -6.04
C HIS A 232 -4.48 -21.74 -4.64
N VAL A 233 -3.15 -21.80 -4.47
CA VAL A 233 -2.53 -22.00 -3.15
C VAL A 233 -2.76 -20.77 -2.29
N LEU A 234 -2.56 -19.56 -2.82
CA LEU A 234 -2.83 -18.33 -2.08
C LEU A 234 -4.31 -18.23 -1.66
N ARG A 235 -5.24 -18.52 -2.58
CA ARG A 235 -6.68 -18.50 -2.30
C ARG A 235 -7.08 -19.51 -1.22
N ALA A 236 -6.50 -20.71 -1.23
CA ALA A 236 -6.80 -21.75 -0.24
C ALA A 236 -6.44 -21.32 1.19
N HIS A 237 -5.38 -20.53 1.37
CA HIS A 237 -4.99 -20.01 2.69
C HIS A 237 -5.86 -18.84 3.16
N LEU A 238 -6.55 -18.15 2.24
CA LEU A 238 -7.33 -16.94 2.51
C LEU A 238 -8.83 -17.22 2.58
N GLY A 239 -9.22 -18.36 3.17
CA GLY A 239 -10.63 -18.78 3.27
C GLY A 239 -11.51 -17.78 4.04
N ARG A 240 -10.96 -17.12 5.07
CA ARG A 240 -11.67 -16.06 5.83
C ARG A 240 -11.92 -14.82 4.98
N PHE A 241 -10.91 -14.35 4.25
CA PHE A 241 -11.06 -13.24 3.31
C PHE A 241 -12.10 -13.56 2.23
N LYS A 242 -12.07 -14.77 1.66
CA LYS A 242 -13.08 -15.19 0.69
C LYS A 242 -14.50 -15.12 1.28
N ALA A 243 -14.71 -15.67 2.47
CA ALA A 243 -16.02 -15.68 3.12
C ALA A 243 -16.52 -14.25 3.41
N ASP A 244 -15.66 -13.39 3.96
CA ASP A 244 -16.01 -11.99 4.25
C ASP A 244 -16.32 -11.20 2.96
N LEU A 245 -15.57 -11.46 1.88
CA LEU A 245 -15.79 -10.83 0.58
C LEU A 245 -17.11 -11.29 -0.08
N ASP A 246 -17.41 -12.60 -0.03
CA ASP A 246 -18.66 -13.15 -0.54
C ASP A 246 -19.87 -12.56 0.23
N ALA A 247 -19.78 -12.49 1.57
CA ALA A 247 -20.81 -11.87 2.40
C ALA A 247 -20.99 -10.36 2.13
N ALA A 248 -19.89 -9.64 1.89
CA ALA A 248 -19.95 -8.22 1.54
C ALA A 248 -20.62 -7.98 0.18
N LEU A 249 -20.39 -8.86 -0.79
CA LEU A 249 -21.07 -8.85 -2.10
C LEU A 249 -22.57 -9.11 -1.95
N GLU A 250 -22.96 -10.15 -1.20
CA GLU A 250 -24.37 -10.47 -0.95
C GLU A 250 -25.11 -9.30 -0.30
N ALA A 251 -24.48 -8.65 0.69
CA ALA A 251 -25.09 -7.52 1.39
C ALA A 251 -25.14 -6.23 0.55
N ALA A 252 -24.48 -6.16 -0.60
CA ALA A 252 -24.52 -5.01 -1.50
C ALA A 252 -25.72 -5.02 -2.46
N PHE A 253 -26.44 -6.15 -2.54
CA PHE A 253 -27.71 -6.34 -3.25
C PHE A 253 -28.91 -6.22 -2.29
#